data_AF-A0A1V5G4S0-F1
#
_entry.id   AF-A0A1V5G4S0-F1
#
_cell.length_a   1.000
_cell.length_b   1.000
_cell.length_c   1.000
_cell.angle_alpha   90.00
_cell.angle_beta   90.00
_cell.angle_gamma   90.00
#
_symmetry.space_group_name_H-M   'P 1'
#
loop_
_entity.id
_entity.type
_entity.pdbx_description
1 polymer ?
#
loop_
_entity_poly.entity_id
_entity_poly.type
_entity_poly.pdbx_seq_one_letter_code
_entity_poly.pdbx_strand_id
1 'polypeptide(L)'
;MAALYMLMAVLAIHADAQSGAAARLLHIVIALAAAAALYLRLPARNEAFANVLLKERNVIAYKEGPLATVSVAEDSIGYRQLAIDGIGVAGTNRIMLTDQKSLAHLPALLLPAPKSVLTVGFGSGGASYSYTLYPELETIRCVEISETVLLPEIQREMLASNRGLLDRWLSGEEPRFGVVLADARSYLRFTEERYDSIATDCTDLRYKSNANLYDLEYFQLCRDRLAEDGMVVVWMPLGGLTDDLFKAALGTFRQVFEEMHVWYFNNDMVHYILLAGFQKPLRIDYAQVAERLARPQIAGDLGEIGLENPDKFLGCYVTGGEPLARLLEGARINSENRPIIEFEAPLSPYGGNLIWNNLRTLYDNRQSVLEIVDPATIPREAAERIRRFEAAAPTIAKALEAKFDFDYAAMMRRCLEARAIAPDDPSIDYIEKMVDERKAFAMSADKTIGGWRLGIAEYERGDFEKAISYFDAALNPNRPKALGTEEERRKALTLSAVFAGRASLNLGRAAAAPQYLRLALEHAAPFPELAEYAEEVLGTLRPSADLAPTAPQESGAIPPVSEDDAETTPALAAAERNDR
;
A
#
# COMPACT_ATOMS: atom_id res chain seq x y z
N MET A 1 5.84 35.99 -9.04
CA MET A 1 6.45 36.62 -7.85
C MET A 1 7.87 37.12 -8.10
N ALA A 2 8.84 36.30 -8.52
CA ALA A 2 10.23 36.74 -8.75
C ALA A 2 10.38 37.93 -9.74
N ALA A 3 9.63 37.92 -10.84
CA ALA A 3 9.61 39.04 -11.80
C ALA A 3 9.09 40.35 -11.20
N LEU A 4 8.17 40.27 -10.23
CA LEU A 4 7.60 41.43 -9.53
C LEU A 4 8.63 42.03 -8.55
N TYR A 5 9.36 41.18 -7.81
CA TYR A 5 10.45 41.63 -6.92
C TYR A 5 11.60 42.26 -7.71
N MET A 6 11.92 41.73 -8.88
CA MET A 6 12.92 42.31 -9.78
C MET A 6 12.48 43.64 -10.36
N LEU A 7 11.21 43.77 -10.77
CA LEU A 7 10.63 45.04 -11.19
C LEU A 7 10.67 46.07 -10.05
N MET A 8 10.33 45.66 -8.82
CA MET A 8 10.42 46.53 -7.64
C MET A 8 11.88 46.93 -7.31
N ALA A 9 12.86 46.03 -7.47
CA ALA A 9 14.26 46.36 -7.31
C ALA A 9 14.75 47.37 -8.36
N VAL A 10 14.32 47.23 -9.62
CA VAL A 10 14.61 48.20 -10.70
C VAL A 10 13.96 49.55 -10.40
N LEU A 11 12.71 49.58 -9.93
CA LEU A 11 12.01 50.80 -9.54
C LEU A 11 12.66 51.47 -8.32
N ALA A 12 13.13 50.70 -7.34
CA ALA A 12 13.85 51.20 -6.16
C ALA A 12 15.20 51.83 -6.53
N ILE A 13 15.91 51.26 -7.52
CA ILE A 13 17.14 51.85 -8.08
C ILE A 13 16.83 53.13 -8.86
N HIS A 14 15.67 53.21 -9.53
CA HIS A 14 15.23 54.41 -10.24
C HIS A 14 14.85 55.56 -9.30
N ALA A 15 14.40 55.24 -8.08
CA ALA A 15 14.06 56.19 -7.04
C ALA A 15 15.29 56.87 -6.39
N ASP A 16 16.50 56.38 -6.64
CA ASP A 16 17.73 57.03 -6.19
C ASP A 16 18.05 58.26 -7.06
N ALA A 17 17.69 59.43 -6.52
CA ALA A 17 17.90 60.73 -7.14
C ALA A 17 19.38 61.11 -7.31
N GLN A 18 20.31 60.42 -6.63
CA GLN A 18 21.75 60.73 -6.66
C GLN A 18 22.51 60.01 -7.79
N SER A 19 21.91 58.99 -8.39
CA SER A 19 22.52 58.20 -9.46
C SER A 19 22.45 58.87 -10.84
N GLY A 20 23.59 59.02 -11.53
CA GLY A 20 23.65 59.55 -12.91
C GLY A 20 22.99 58.65 -13.96
N ALA A 21 22.58 59.22 -15.11
CA ALA A 21 21.82 58.51 -16.15
C ALA A 21 22.51 57.24 -16.69
N ALA A 22 23.85 57.26 -16.82
CA ALA A 22 24.62 56.11 -17.27
C ALA A 22 24.63 54.96 -16.25
N ALA A 23 24.69 55.28 -14.95
CA ALA A 23 24.59 54.28 -13.89
C ALA A 23 23.20 53.64 -13.89
N ARG A 24 22.12 54.43 -14.03
CA ARG A 24 20.76 53.89 -14.10
C ARG A 24 20.57 52.93 -15.28
N LEU A 25 21.11 53.26 -16.46
CA LEU A 25 21.04 52.39 -17.64
C LEU A 25 21.79 51.07 -17.42
N LEU A 26 22.99 51.12 -16.82
CA LEU A 26 23.77 49.93 -16.50
C LEU A 26 23.02 48.98 -15.55
N HIS A 27 22.39 49.51 -14.49
CA HIS A 27 21.62 48.70 -13.56
C HIS A 27 20.39 48.06 -14.21
N ILE A 28 19.70 48.76 -15.12
CA ILE A 28 18.57 48.19 -15.88
C ILE A 28 19.06 47.02 -16.74
N VAL A 29 20.18 47.18 -17.45
CA VAL A 29 20.76 46.10 -18.27
C VAL A 29 21.15 44.90 -17.41
N ILE A 30 21.78 45.13 -16.26
CA ILE A 30 22.15 44.05 -15.32
C ILE A 30 20.90 43.35 -14.79
N ALA A 31 19.85 44.09 -14.40
CA ALA A 31 18.62 43.51 -13.90
C ALA A 31 17.87 42.70 -14.98
N LEU A 32 17.80 43.21 -16.22
CA LEU A 32 17.20 42.50 -17.35
C LEU A 32 18.01 41.25 -17.72
N ALA A 33 19.34 41.34 -17.70
CA ALA A 33 20.22 40.19 -17.93
C ALA A 33 20.08 39.14 -16.83
N ALA A 34 20.00 39.55 -15.56
CA ALA A 34 19.71 38.65 -14.44
C ALA A 34 18.31 38.03 -14.56
N ALA A 35 17.32 38.78 -15.05
CA ALA A 35 15.95 38.29 -15.27
C ALA A 35 15.92 37.23 -16.36
N ALA A 36 16.58 37.51 -17.48
CA ALA A 36 16.70 36.58 -18.59
C ALA A 36 17.50 35.34 -18.19
N ALA A 37 18.62 35.50 -17.48
CA ALA A 37 19.41 34.37 -16.99
C ALA A 37 18.63 33.52 -15.98
N LEU A 38 17.87 34.14 -15.08
CA LEU A 38 16.99 33.42 -14.15
C LEU A 38 15.87 32.71 -14.92
N TYR A 39 15.22 33.38 -15.88
CA TYR A 39 14.15 32.80 -16.70
C TYR A 39 14.64 31.63 -17.56
N LEU A 40 15.83 31.74 -18.14
CA LEU A 40 16.47 30.67 -18.92
C LEU A 40 16.99 29.52 -18.05
N ARG A 41 17.27 29.78 -16.76
CA ARG A 41 17.65 28.77 -15.77
C ARG A 41 16.47 28.22 -14.98
N LEU A 42 15.28 28.83 -15.07
CA LEU A 42 14.08 28.21 -14.56
C LEU A 42 13.90 26.93 -15.37
N PRO A 43 13.80 25.78 -14.71
CA PRO A 43 13.54 24.54 -15.42
C PRO A 43 12.29 24.75 -16.29
N ALA A 44 12.32 24.27 -17.53
CA ALA A 44 11.12 24.22 -18.35
C ALA A 44 10.02 23.61 -17.48
N ARG A 45 8.90 24.33 -17.36
CA ARG A 45 7.82 24.13 -16.36
C ARG A 45 7.34 22.68 -16.17
N ASN A 46 7.68 21.78 -17.08
CA ASN A 46 7.13 20.44 -17.15
C ASN A 46 8.10 19.32 -16.72
N GLU A 47 9.42 19.54 -16.63
CA GLU A 47 10.37 18.40 -16.50
C GLU A 47 11.11 18.31 -15.16
N ALA A 48 11.36 19.42 -14.45
CA ALA A 48 12.12 19.34 -13.19
C ALA A 48 11.25 19.06 -11.96
N PHE A 49 9.95 19.34 -12.03
CA PHE A 49 8.97 18.96 -10.99
C PHE A 49 8.25 17.64 -11.31
N ALA A 50 8.47 17.06 -12.49
CA ALA A 50 8.19 15.66 -12.76
C ALA A 50 9.14 14.83 -11.87
N ASN A 51 8.60 14.39 -10.75
CA ASN A 51 9.32 13.99 -9.55
C ASN A 51 10.42 12.94 -9.73
N VAL A 52 11.46 13.07 -8.90
CA VAL A 52 12.51 12.05 -8.69
C VAL A 52 11.92 10.70 -8.24
N LEU A 53 10.77 10.69 -7.56
CA LEU A 53 10.05 9.48 -7.11
C LEU A 53 9.19 8.81 -8.20
N LEU A 54 8.89 9.52 -9.30
CA LEU A 54 8.12 9.02 -10.44
C LEU A 54 8.97 8.89 -11.72
N LYS A 55 10.29 9.12 -11.64
CA LYS A 55 11.21 9.13 -12.80
C LYS A 55 11.17 7.89 -13.68
N GLU A 56 10.67 6.77 -13.16
CA GLU A 56 10.54 5.50 -13.88
C GLU A 56 9.10 5.14 -14.25
N ARG A 57 8.12 5.99 -13.93
CA ARG A 57 6.70 5.76 -14.20
C ARG A 57 6.17 6.68 -15.29
N ASN A 58 5.18 6.19 -16.03
CA ASN A 58 4.52 6.97 -17.08
C ASN A 58 3.54 7.94 -16.44
N VAL A 59 3.86 9.24 -16.38
CA VAL A 59 2.94 10.27 -15.86
C VAL A 59 1.83 10.50 -16.88
N ILE A 60 0.61 10.09 -16.54
CA ILE A 60 -0.58 10.11 -17.42
C ILE A 60 -1.50 11.31 -17.15
N ALA A 61 -1.42 11.91 -15.95
CA ALA A 61 -2.08 13.17 -15.63
C ALA A 61 -1.20 14.04 -14.73
N TYR A 62 -1.28 15.36 -14.88
CA TYR A 62 -0.47 16.32 -14.12
C TYR A 62 -1.16 17.69 -14.04
N LYS A 63 -1.17 18.29 -12.84
CA LYS A 63 -1.69 19.63 -12.59
C LYS A 63 -0.98 20.31 -11.44
N GLU A 64 -0.57 21.56 -11.64
CA GLU A 64 -0.10 22.43 -10.55
C GLU A 64 -1.28 23.25 -9.99
N GLY A 65 -1.58 23.04 -8.71
CA GLY A 65 -2.60 23.76 -7.97
C GLY A 65 -2.05 24.83 -7.04
N PRO A 66 -2.93 25.65 -6.42
CA PRO A 66 -2.52 26.66 -5.45
C PRO A 66 -1.99 26.07 -4.13
N LEU A 67 -2.44 24.85 -3.77
CA LEU A 67 -2.06 24.17 -2.53
C LEU A 67 -1.05 23.04 -2.74
N ALA A 68 -1.13 22.33 -3.87
CA ALA A 68 -0.23 21.24 -4.19
C ALA A 68 -0.18 20.96 -5.69
N THR A 69 0.89 20.30 -6.14
CA THR A 69 0.99 19.68 -7.46
C THR A 69 0.43 18.26 -7.39
N VAL A 70 -0.54 17.95 -8.24
CA VAL A 70 -1.18 16.64 -8.33
C VAL A 70 -0.75 15.96 -9.61
N SER A 71 -0.33 14.70 -9.51
CA SER A 71 0.04 13.89 -10.67
C SER A 71 -0.50 12.47 -10.54
N VAL A 72 -0.74 11.83 -11.68
CA VAL A 72 -1.07 10.41 -11.74
C VAL A 72 -0.03 9.73 -12.63
N ALA A 73 0.59 8.68 -12.10
CA ALA A 73 1.52 7.87 -12.85
C ALA A 73 1.07 6.42 -12.91
N GLU A 74 1.29 5.79 -14.06
CA GLU A 74 1.01 4.37 -14.31
C GLU A 74 2.32 3.56 -14.26
N ASP A 75 2.28 2.42 -13.59
CA ASP A 75 3.38 1.47 -13.56
C ASP A 75 3.30 0.45 -14.71
N SER A 76 4.33 -0.39 -14.83
CA SER A 76 4.45 -1.35 -15.92
C SER A 76 3.41 -2.47 -15.91
N ILE A 77 2.64 -2.64 -14.83
CA ILE A 77 1.57 -3.64 -14.72
C ILE A 77 0.17 -3.01 -14.74
N GLY A 78 0.08 -1.69 -14.99
CA GLY A 78 -1.15 -0.95 -15.18
C GLY A 78 -1.77 -0.38 -13.90
N TYR A 79 -1.07 -0.45 -12.76
CA TYR A 79 -1.54 0.25 -11.57
C TYR A 79 -1.21 1.74 -11.65
N ARG A 80 -2.13 2.54 -11.16
CA ARG A 80 -2.05 3.99 -11.17
C ARG A 80 -1.89 4.50 -9.76
N GLN A 81 -1.05 5.50 -9.60
CA GLN A 81 -0.75 6.13 -8.32
C GLN A 81 -0.96 7.64 -8.46
N LEU A 82 -1.84 8.18 -7.62
CA LEU A 82 -2.03 9.60 -7.41
C LEU A 82 -0.97 10.09 -6.42
N ALA A 83 -0.25 11.14 -6.82
CA ALA A 83 0.78 11.76 -6.00
C ALA A 83 0.51 13.25 -5.78
N ILE A 84 0.77 13.71 -4.55
CA ILE A 84 0.69 15.09 -4.10
C ILE A 84 2.12 15.56 -3.83
N ASP A 85 2.57 16.60 -4.52
CA ASP A 85 3.95 17.10 -4.46
C ASP A 85 5.01 16.00 -4.63
N GLY A 86 4.68 14.97 -5.42
CA GLY A 86 5.54 13.82 -5.69
C GLY A 86 5.45 12.66 -4.74
N ILE A 87 4.67 12.79 -3.69
CA ILE A 87 4.42 11.73 -2.72
C ILE A 87 3.20 10.95 -3.17
N GLY A 88 3.34 9.64 -3.40
CA GLY A 88 2.20 8.78 -3.69
C GLY A 88 1.28 8.65 -2.48
N VAL A 89 0.06 9.15 -2.58
CA VAL A 89 -0.92 9.16 -1.47
C VAL A 89 -2.11 8.23 -1.69
N ALA A 90 -2.45 7.93 -2.95
CA ALA A 90 -3.57 7.06 -3.29
C ALA A 90 -3.31 6.34 -4.62
N GLY A 91 -4.11 5.35 -4.95
CA GLY A 91 -3.92 4.60 -6.19
C GLY A 91 -4.78 3.35 -6.31
N THR A 92 -4.46 2.53 -7.30
CA THR A 92 -5.29 1.41 -7.75
C THR A 92 -4.65 0.03 -7.52
N ASN A 93 -3.43 -0.01 -6.96
CA ASN A 93 -2.86 -1.27 -6.50
C ASN A 93 -3.60 -1.78 -5.26
N ARG A 94 -3.49 -3.07 -4.99
CA ARG A 94 -4.28 -3.73 -3.94
C ARG A 94 -3.97 -3.22 -2.52
N ILE A 95 -2.74 -2.81 -2.25
CA ILE A 95 -2.35 -2.15 -0.98
C ILE A 95 -3.15 -0.86 -0.78
N MET A 96 -3.20 0.00 -1.80
CA MET A 96 -3.92 1.28 -1.76
C MET A 96 -5.44 1.11 -1.82
N LEU A 97 -5.95 0.07 -2.49
CA LEU A 97 -7.37 -0.27 -2.42
C LEU A 97 -7.74 -0.78 -1.02
N THR A 98 -6.85 -1.52 -0.36
CA THR A 98 -7.10 -1.99 1.02
C THR A 98 -7.26 -0.80 1.97
N ASP A 99 -6.42 0.22 1.83
CA ASP A 99 -6.54 1.50 2.54
C ASP A 99 -7.95 2.12 2.42
N GLN A 100 -8.30 2.49 1.20
CA GLN A 100 -9.53 3.20 0.90
C GLN A 100 -10.77 2.40 1.33
N LYS A 101 -10.80 1.10 1.03
CA LYS A 101 -11.94 0.25 1.36
C LYS A 101 -12.02 -0.01 2.86
N SER A 102 -10.91 -0.27 3.54
CA SER A 102 -10.94 -0.54 4.99
C SER A 102 -11.43 0.67 5.80
N LEU A 103 -11.04 1.89 5.41
CA LEU A 103 -11.54 3.14 6.00
C LEU A 103 -13.06 3.32 5.87
N ALA A 104 -13.68 2.70 4.86
CA ALA A 104 -15.13 2.75 4.66
C ALA A 104 -15.85 1.57 5.31
N HIS A 105 -15.38 0.36 5.05
CA HIS A 105 -16.05 -0.86 5.46
C HIS A 105 -15.92 -1.10 6.97
N LEU A 106 -14.82 -0.70 7.63
CA LEU A 106 -14.68 -0.91 9.07
C LEU A 106 -15.80 -0.22 9.87
N PRO A 107 -16.01 1.10 9.80
CA PRO A 107 -17.10 1.72 10.55
C PRO A 107 -18.49 1.30 10.05
N ALA A 108 -18.67 1.13 8.73
CA ALA A 108 -19.98 0.77 8.17
C ALA A 108 -20.42 -0.66 8.53
N LEU A 109 -19.49 -1.58 8.82
CA LEU A 109 -19.79 -2.92 9.31
C LEU A 109 -19.97 -2.96 10.84
N LEU A 110 -19.19 -2.19 11.60
CA LEU A 110 -19.22 -2.24 13.06
C LEU A 110 -20.37 -1.43 13.71
N LEU A 111 -20.80 -0.34 13.09
CA LEU A 111 -21.87 0.50 13.63
C LEU A 111 -23.25 -0.15 13.39
N PRO A 112 -24.17 -0.14 14.37
CA PRO A 112 -25.44 -0.86 14.26
C PRO A 112 -26.38 -0.33 13.17
N ALA A 113 -26.39 0.98 12.90
CA ALA A 113 -27.22 1.58 11.86
C ALA A 113 -26.67 2.97 11.43
N PRO A 114 -25.48 3.04 10.82
CA PRO A 114 -24.90 4.33 10.43
C PRO A 114 -25.72 4.97 9.31
N LYS A 115 -26.03 6.27 9.47
CA LYS A 115 -26.80 7.09 8.53
C LYS A 115 -25.99 8.23 7.95
N SER A 116 -25.03 8.78 8.69
CA SER A 116 -24.20 9.88 8.23
C SER A 116 -22.71 9.60 8.41
N VAL A 117 -21.94 9.92 7.38
CA VAL A 117 -20.48 9.79 7.40
C VAL A 117 -19.79 11.03 6.84
N LEU A 118 -18.68 11.37 7.47
CA LEU A 118 -17.71 12.36 6.98
C LEU A 118 -16.40 11.66 6.65
N THR A 119 -15.91 11.80 5.42
CA THR A 119 -14.54 11.45 5.03
C THR A 119 -13.68 12.72 4.99
N VAL A 120 -12.45 12.63 5.49
CA VAL A 120 -11.45 13.69 5.40
C VAL A 120 -10.39 13.26 4.40
N GLY A 121 -10.23 14.04 3.33
CA GLY A 121 -9.43 13.69 2.16
C GLY A 121 -10.27 12.94 1.13
N PHE A 122 -10.27 13.43 -0.12
CA PHE A 122 -10.86 12.69 -1.24
C PHE A 122 -9.86 11.69 -1.83
N GLY A 123 -8.60 12.09 -1.97
CA GLY A 123 -7.55 11.24 -2.55
C GLY A 123 -7.95 10.71 -3.93
N SER A 124 -8.01 9.38 -4.08
CA SER A 124 -8.52 8.73 -5.29
C SER A 124 -10.05 8.54 -5.31
N GLY A 125 -10.75 8.82 -4.20
CA GLY A 125 -12.20 8.74 -4.04
C GLY A 125 -12.74 7.36 -3.62
N GLY A 126 -11.87 6.37 -3.38
CA GLY A 126 -12.27 4.99 -3.09
C GLY A 126 -13.06 4.82 -1.79
N ALA A 127 -12.62 5.43 -0.69
CA ALA A 127 -13.33 5.33 0.59
C ALA A 127 -14.75 5.91 0.49
N SER A 128 -14.86 7.11 -0.08
CA SER A 128 -16.14 7.76 -0.36
C SER A 128 -17.06 6.90 -1.24
N TYR A 129 -16.49 6.22 -2.25
CA TYR A 129 -17.25 5.31 -3.11
C TYR A 129 -17.74 4.09 -2.35
N SER A 130 -16.89 3.42 -1.57
CA SER A 130 -17.26 2.24 -0.79
C SER A 130 -18.38 2.54 0.21
N TYR A 131 -18.45 3.76 0.77
CA TYR A 131 -19.59 4.19 1.58
C TYR A 131 -20.92 4.21 0.81
N THR A 132 -20.91 4.53 -0.49
CA THR A 132 -22.17 4.55 -1.30
C THR A 132 -22.83 3.18 -1.43
N LEU A 133 -22.09 2.10 -1.17
CA LEU A 133 -22.57 0.72 -1.23
C LEU A 133 -23.49 0.34 -0.05
N TYR A 134 -23.56 1.19 0.97
CA TYR A 134 -24.43 1.01 2.13
C TYR A 134 -25.74 1.79 1.92
N PRO A 135 -26.87 1.12 1.69
CA PRO A 135 -28.15 1.79 1.47
C PRO A 135 -28.67 2.53 2.71
N GLU A 136 -28.21 2.15 3.91
CA GLU A 136 -28.60 2.80 5.17
C GLU A 136 -27.99 4.20 5.35
N LEU A 137 -26.88 4.49 4.65
CA LEU A 137 -26.28 5.82 4.67
C LEU A 137 -27.16 6.78 3.87
N GLU A 138 -27.61 7.82 4.54
CA GLU A 138 -28.44 8.91 4.01
C GLU A 138 -27.57 10.10 3.59
N THR A 139 -26.44 10.32 4.28
CA THR A 139 -25.53 11.45 4.04
C THR A 139 -24.08 11.00 4.02
N ILE A 140 -23.38 11.24 2.91
CA ILE A 140 -21.95 11.02 2.77
C ILE A 140 -21.34 12.38 2.43
N ARG A 141 -20.48 12.89 3.30
CA ARG A 141 -19.74 14.15 3.08
C ARG A 141 -18.26 13.84 2.95
N CYS A 142 -17.59 14.47 2.00
CA CYS A 142 -16.14 14.41 1.89
C CYS A 142 -15.56 15.82 2.00
N VAL A 143 -14.71 16.07 2.99
CA VAL A 143 -13.97 17.33 3.09
C VAL A 143 -12.63 17.15 2.39
N GLU A 144 -12.40 17.92 1.33
CA GLU A 144 -11.15 17.94 0.57
C GLU A 144 -10.59 19.36 0.60
N ILE A 145 -9.30 19.49 0.88
CA ILE A 145 -8.65 20.80 0.99
C ILE A 145 -8.22 21.35 -0.37
N SER A 146 -7.89 20.46 -1.32
CA SER A 146 -7.32 20.79 -2.61
C SER A 146 -8.30 20.49 -3.76
N GLU A 147 -8.83 21.56 -4.36
CA GLU A 147 -9.65 21.46 -5.58
C GLU A 147 -8.92 20.75 -6.73
N THR A 148 -7.58 20.82 -6.74
CA THR A 148 -6.74 20.18 -7.78
C THR A 148 -6.87 18.65 -7.75
N VAL A 149 -7.10 18.07 -6.57
CA VAL A 149 -7.37 16.62 -6.44
C VAL A 149 -8.70 16.26 -7.10
N LEU A 150 -9.71 17.14 -7.05
CA LEU A 150 -11.06 16.87 -7.54
C LEU A 150 -11.22 17.05 -9.06
N LEU A 151 -10.17 17.48 -9.76
CA LEU A 151 -10.25 17.78 -11.18
C LEU A 151 -10.60 16.53 -12.01
N PRO A 152 -11.50 16.63 -13.01
CA PRO A 152 -11.88 15.50 -13.86
C PRO A 152 -10.69 14.83 -14.56
N GLU A 153 -9.69 15.59 -15.00
CA GLU A 153 -8.47 15.05 -15.62
C GLU A 153 -7.61 14.22 -14.66
N ILE A 154 -7.77 14.38 -13.34
CA ILE A 154 -7.11 13.58 -12.32
C ILE A 154 -7.99 12.37 -11.95
N GLN A 155 -9.27 12.62 -11.66
CA GLN A 155 -10.16 11.61 -11.08
C GLN A 155 -10.64 10.55 -12.08
N ARG A 156 -10.64 10.86 -13.39
CA ARG A 156 -10.87 9.85 -14.44
C ARG A 156 -9.76 8.81 -14.53
N GLU A 157 -8.57 9.12 -14.03
CA GLU A 157 -7.50 8.13 -13.96
C GLU A 157 -7.65 7.18 -12.76
N MET A 158 -8.57 7.48 -11.83
CA MET A 158 -8.82 6.74 -10.60
C MET A 158 -10.14 5.94 -10.61
N LEU A 159 -10.72 5.67 -11.78
CA LEU A 159 -12.00 4.92 -11.89
C LEU A 159 -11.94 3.50 -11.29
N ALA A 160 -10.75 2.89 -11.30
CA ALA A 160 -10.50 1.61 -10.63
C ALA A 160 -10.56 1.70 -9.09
N SER A 161 -10.60 2.91 -8.53
CA SER A 161 -10.81 3.20 -7.11
C SER A 161 -12.22 3.78 -6.87
N ASN A 162 -12.58 4.89 -7.51
CA ASN A 162 -13.80 5.64 -7.18
C ASN A 162 -15.05 5.31 -8.01
N ARG A 163 -14.92 4.48 -9.06
CA ARG A 163 -16.03 4.10 -9.97
C ARG A 163 -16.84 5.30 -10.48
N GLY A 164 -16.18 6.43 -10.75
CA GLY A 164 -16.80 7.64 -11.29
C GLY A 164 -17.68 8.40 -10.30
N LEU A 165 -17.41 8.29 -8.98
CA LEU A 165 -18.23 8.90 -7.94
C LEU A 165 -18.52 10.40 -8.15
N LEU A 166 -17.52 11.19 -8.56
CA LEU A 166 -17.73 12.63 -8.81
C LEU A 166 -18.71 12.86 -9.97
N ASP A 167 -18.58 12.09 -11.06
CA ASP A 167 -19.48 12.21 -12.21
C ASP A 167 -20.92 11.81 -11.81
N ARG A 168 -21.08 10.72 -11.04
CA ARG A 168 -22.38 10.28 -10.51
C ARG A 168 -23.02 11.29 -9.55
N TRP A 169 -22.22 11.96 -8.74
CA TRP A 169 -22.70 13.03 -7.87
C TRP A 169 -23.17 14.25 -8.67
N LEU A 170 -22.36 14.71 -9.62
CA LEU A 170 -22.67 15.87 -10.46
C LEU A 170 -23.86 15.61 -11.39
N SER A 171 -24.10 14.37 -11.82
CA SER A 171 -25.28 13.98 -12.61
C SER A 171 -26.54 13.78 -11.77
N GLY A 172 -26.42 13.71 -10.44
CA GLY A 172 -27.52 13.45 -9.51
C GLY A 172 -27.85 11.96 -9.31
N GLU A 173 -27.07 11.05 -9.87
CA GLU A 173 -27.20 9.60 -9.67
C GLU A 173 -26.80 9.14 -8.26
N GLU A 174 -25.95 9.90 -7.58
CA GLU A 174 -25.58 9.67 -6.18
C GLU A 174 -25.84 10.92 -5.33
N PRO A 175 -27.12 11.23 -4.99
CA PRO A 175 -27.50 12.47 -4.31
C PRO A 175 -27.11 12.48 -2.81
N ARG A 176 -26.75 11.32 -2.24
CA ARG A 176 -26.36 11.20 -0.83
C ARG A 176 -24.95 11.73 -0.59
N PHE A 177 -24.10 11.66 -1.62
CA PHE A 177 -22.72 12.14 -1.58
C PHE A 177 -22.64 13.65 -1.80
N GLY A 178 -21.61 14.28 -1.22
CA GLY A 178 -21.25 15.66 -1.52
C GLY A 178 -19.85 16.02 -1.05
N VAL A 179 -19.14 16.83 -1.84
CA VAL A 179 -17.82 17.35 -1.49
C VAL A 179 -17.95 18.73 -0.84
N VAL A 180 -17.22 18.92 0.25
CA VAL A 180 -17.00 20.22 0.91
C VAL A 180 -15.54 20.60 0.67
N LEU A 181 -15.31 21.62 -0.17
CA LEU A 181 -13.97 22.14 -0.42
C LEU A 181 -13.56 23.02 0.78
N ALA A 182 -12.83 22.44 1.73
CA ALA A 182 -12.43 23.08 2.97
C ALA A 182 -11.25 22.36 3.64
N ASP A 183 -10.58 23.06 4.56
CA ASP A 183 -9.73 22.42 5.55
C ASP A 183 -10.58 21.67 6.59
N ALA A 184 -10.24 20.42 6.89
CA ALA A 184 -11.02 19.56 7.78
C ALA A 184 -11.09 20.07 9.22
N ARG A 185 -10.00 20.65 9.75
CA ARG A 185 -10.00 21.25 11.10
C ARG A 185 -10.98 22.41 11.15
N SER A 186 -10.95 23.28 10.15
CA SER A 186 -11.84 24.42 10.02
C SER A 186 -13.30 23.97 9.88
N TYR A 187 -13.57 22.97 9.03
CA TYR A 187 -14.91 22.42 8.86
C TYR A 187 -15.47 21.84 10.16
N LEU A 188 -14.72 20.94 10.81
CA LEU A 188 -15.12 20.32 12.08
C LEU A 188 -15.26 21.34 13.21
N ARG A 189 -14.54 22.45 13.18
CA ARG A 189 -14.70 23.53 14.16
C ARG A 189 -16.03 24.26 14.00
N PHE A 190 -16.48 24.52 12.77
CA PHE A 190 -17.59 25.45 12.50
C PHE A 190 -18.88 24.83 12.00
N THR A 191 -18.89 23.56 11.55
CA THR A 191 -20.14 22.88 11.15
C THR A 191 -21.11 22.83 12.34
N GLU A 192 -22.36 22.40 12.16
CA GLU A 192 -23.23 21.96 13.27
C GLU A 192 -23.64 20.49 13.08
N GLU A 193 -23.27 19.90 11.95
CA GLU A 193 -23.55 18.52 11.61
C GLU A 193 -22.82 17.57 12.56
N ARG A 194 -23.48 16.44 12.80
CA ARG A 194 -22.92 15.29 13.52
C ARG A 194 -22.95 14.07 12.61
N TYR A 195 -21.94 13.22 12.75
CA TYR A 195 -21.75 12.03 11.93
C TYR A 195 -21.74 10.77 12.78
N ASP A 196 -22.35 9.70 12.28
CA ASP A 196 -22.19 8.38 12.90
C ASP A 196 -20.76 7.86 12.70
N SER A 197 -20.12 8.20 11.58
CA SER A 197 -18.71 7.90 11.33
C SER A 197 -17.95 9.12 10.84
N ILE A 198 -16.73 9.32 11.36
CA ILE A 198 -15.74 10.22 10.76
C ILE A 198 -14.52 9.38 10.37
N ALA A 199 -14.25 9.29 9.08
CA ALA A 199 -13.09 8.59 8.54
C ALA A 199 -12.01 9.61 8.13
N THR A 200 -10.85 9.55 8.78
CA THR A 200 -9.73 10.45 8.52
C THR A 200 -8.65 9.72 7.75
N ASP A 201 -8.50 10.09 6.49
CA ASP A 201 -7.50 9.59 5.56
C ASP A 201 -6.43 10.67 5.37
N CYS A 202 -5.34 10.56 6.13
CA CYS A 202 -4.21 11.47 6.05
C CYS A 202 -2.96 10.66 5.78
N THR A 203 -2.10 11.11 4.87
CA THR A 203 -0.90 10.39 4.48
C THR A 203 0.22 10.52 5.53
N ASP A 204 1.43 10.06 5.20
CA ASP A 204 2.59 9.98 6.09
C ASP A 204 2.87 11.29 6.85
N LEU A 205 3.11 11.16 8.17
CA LEU A 205 3.21 12.27 9.13
C LEU A 205 4.50 13.07 9.02
N ARG A 206 5.44 12.62 8.18
CA ARG A 206 6.68 13.34 7.89
C ARG A 206 6.46 14.45 6.87
N TYR A 207 5.36 14.41 6.14
CA TYR A 207 5.02 15.43 5.17
C TYR A 207 4.35 16.62 5.85
N LYS A 208 4.69 17.80 5.34
CA LYS A 208 4.32 19.09 5.91
C LYS A 208 2.82 19.15 6.20
N SER A 209 2.50 19.60 7.41
CA SER A 209 1.14 19.83 7.89
C SER A 209 0.30 18.58 8.14
N ASN A 210 0.70 17.36 7.76
CA ASN A 210 -0.14 16.18 8.02
C ASN A 210 -0.25 15.84 9.50
N ALA A 211 0.81 16.10 10.27
CA ALA A 211 0.81 15.86 11.71
C ALA A 211 -0.23 16.71 12.46
N ASN A 212 -0.76 17.78 11.82
CA ASN A 212 -1.85 18.58 12.38
C ASN A 212 -3.20 17.83 12.40
N LEU A 213 -3.34 16.68 11.75
CA LEU A 213 -4.52 15.81 11.86
C LEU A 213 -4.31 14.68 12.88
N TYR A 214 -3.27 14.78 13.72
CA TYR A 214 -2.91 13.78 14.74
C TYR A 214 -2.61 14.42 16.10
N ASP A 215 -3.11 15.63 16.34
CA ASP A 215 -3.04 16.28 17.65
C ASP A 215 -4.32 16.04 18.47
N LEU A 216 -4.18 16.23 19.78
CA LEU A 216 -5.26 16.07 20.75
C LEU A 216 -6.50 16.90 20.36
N GLU A 217 -6.28 18.14 19.93
CA GLU A 217 -7.33 19.09 19.58
C GLU A 217 -8.10 18.65 18.32
N TYR A 218 -7.43 18.07 17.33
CA TYR A 218 -8.09 17.49 16.14
C TYR A 218 -9.04 16.38 16.53
N PHE A 219 -8.53 15.42 17.32
CA PHE A 219 -9.34 14.29 17.73
C PHE A 219 -10.52 14.73 18.60
N GLN A 220 -10.35 15.77 19.43
CA GLN A 220 -11.48 16.40 20.14
C GLN A 220 -12.50 17.01 19.18
N LEU A 221 -12.06 17.72 18.13
CA LEU A 221 -12.97 18.24 17.10
C LEU A 221 -13.76 17.10 16.43
N CYS A 222 -13.11 15.98 16.09
CA CYS A 222 -13.79 14.81 15.54
C CYS A 222 -14.82 14.25 16.55
N ARG A 223 -14.40 13.99 17.80
CA ARG A 223 -15.29 13.47 18.86
C ARG A 223 -16.51 14.36 19.07
N ASP A 224 -16.30 15.67 19.13
CA ASP A 224 -17.38 16.63 19.40
C ASP A 224 -18.41 16.67 18.24
N ARG A 225 -18.05 16.16 17.05
CA ARG A 225 -18.93 16.03 15.86
C ARG A 225 -19.45 14.61 15.63
N LEU A 226 -19.21 13.69 16.55
CA LEU A 226 -19.84 12.39 16.47
C LEU A 226 -21.29 12.41 16.96
N ALA A 227 -22.10 11.52 16.39
CA ALA A 227 -23.36 11.07 16.96
C ALA A 227 -23.10 10.22 18.23
N GLU A 228 -24.14 10.00 19.04
CA GLU A 228 -24.02 9.38 20.36
C GLU A 228 -23.40 7.96 20.33
N ASP A 229 -23.72 7.18 19.31
CA ASP A 229 -23.19 5.83 19.08
C ASP A 229 -22.08 5.82 18.00
N GLY A 230 -21.56 6.99 17.65
CA GLY A 230 -20.64 7.16 16.53
C GLY A 230 -19.20 6.76 16.85
N MET A 231 -18.39 6.66 15.80
CA MET A 231 -16.96 6.36 15.88
C MET A 231 -16.11 7.21 14.94
N VAL A 232 -14.84 7.41 15.32
CA VAL A 232 -13.81 7.89 14.40
C VAL A 232 -12.96 6.71 13.96
N VAL A 233 -12.67 6.63 12.67
CA VAL A 233 -11.62 5.76 12.13
C VAL A 233 -10.50 6.60 11.53
N VAL A 234 -9.27 6.36 11.96
CA VAL A 234 -8.07 7.10 11.54
C VAL A 234 -7.11 6.14 10.87
N TRP A 235 -6.75 6.40 9.62
CA TRP A 235 -5.54 5.81 9.05
C TRP A 235 -4.34 6.26 9.87
N MET A 236 -3.39 5.39 10.21
CA MET A 236 -2.17 5.80 10.91
C MET A 236 -0.96 5.02 10.37
N PRO A 237 0.16 5.67 10.01
CA PRO A 237 1.29 4.97 9.43
C PRO A 237 2.02 4.16 10.50
N LEU A 238 2.50 2.98 10.09
CA LEU A 238 3.44 2.18 10.89
C LEU A 238 4.89 2.64 10.67
N GLY A 239 5.19 3.24 9.52
CA GLY A 239 6.51 3.74 9.15
C GLY A 239 6.69 5.22 9.48
N GLY A 240 7.95 5.69 9.44
CA GLY A 240 8.26 7.11 9.68
C GLY A 240 8.10 7.57 11.13
N LEU A 241 7.86 6.65 12.06
CA LEU A 241 7.69 6.90 13.49
C LEU A 241 8.60 5.97 14.29
N THR A 242 9.44 6.53 15.16
CA THR A 242 10.14 5.75 16.20
C THR A 242 9.14 5.13 17.17
N ASP A 243 9.54 4.13 17.95
CA ASP A 243 8.64 3.47 18.93
C ASP A 243 8.01 4.50 19.91
N ASP A 244 8.80 5.44 20.41
CA ASP A 244 8.31 6.52 21.29
C ASP A 244 7.29 7.43 20.59
N LEU A 245 7.52 7.78 19.32
CA LEU A 245 6.63 8.66 18.57
C LEU A 245 5.36 7.93 18.12
N PHE A 246 5.48 6.65 17.78
CA PHE A 246 4.38 5.76 17.48
C PHE A 246 3.44 5.62 18.69
N LYS A 247 3.99 5.33 19.88
CA LYS A 247 3.23 5.32 21.13
C LYS A 247 2.63 6.68 21.46
N ALA A 248 3.32 7.78 21.15
CA ALA A 248 2.78 9.12 21.37
C ALA A 248 1.55 9.41 20.50
N ALA A 249 1.59 9.04 19.22
CA ALA A 249 0.44 9.17 18.32
C ALA A 249 -0.76 8.31 18.78
N LEU A 250 -0.52 7.04 19.12
CA LEU A 250 -1.55 6.15 19.69
C LEU A 250 -2.12 6.69 21.01
N GLY A 251 -1.25 7.13 21.93
CA GLY A 251 -1.62 7.68 23.23
C GLY A 251 -2.43 8.97 23.12
N THR A 252 -2.11 9.82 22.14
CA THR A 252 -2.86 11.05 21.85
C THR A 252 -4.29 10.73 21.41
N PHE A 253 -4.48 9.75 20.51
CA PHE A 253 -5.82 9.32 20.10
C PHE A 253 -6.59 8.69 21.28
N ARG A 254 -5.95 7.80 22.04
CA ARG A 254 -6.56 7.15 23.21
C ARG A 254 -6.99 8.15 24.30
N GLN A 255 -6.27 9.26 24.45
CA GLN A 255 -6.65 10.30 25.42
C GLN A 255 -8.01 10.92 25.10
N VAL A 256 -8.42 10.92 23.83
CA VAL A 256 -9.76 11.41 23.41
C VAL A 256 -10.78 10.29 23.40
N PHE A 257 -10.38 9.09 22.96
CA PHE A 257 -11.23 7.91 22.85
C PHE A 257 -10.70 6.80 23.77
N GLU A 258 -11.29 6.68 24.95
CA GLU A 258 -10.91 5.62 25.90
C GLU A 258 -11.22 4.22 25.33
N GLU A 259 -12.36 4.09 24.64
CA GLU A 259 -12.72 2.91 23.86
C GLU A 259 -12.03 2.96 22.49
N MET A 260 -10.74 2.61 22.48
CA MET A 260 -9.89 2.55 21.30
C MET A 260 -9.56 1.11 20.92
N HIS A 261 -9.65 0.84 19.61
CA HIS A 261 -9.31 -0.43 18.98
C HIS A 261 -8.35 -0.21 17.81
N VAL A 262 -7.46 -1.17 17.57
CA VAL A 262 -6.46 -1.13 16.51
C VAL A 262 -6.65 -2.30 15.56
N TRP A 263 -6.67 -2.00 14.27
CA TRP A 263 -6.85 -2.96 13.18
C TRP A 263 -5.66 -2.93 12.22
N TYR A 264 -5.23 -4.11 11.77
CA TYR A 264 -4.19 -4.27 10.76
C TYR A 264 -4.66 -5.29 9.71
N PHE A 265 -4.92 -4.80 8.51
CA PHE A 265 -5.42 -5.62 7.41
C PHE A 265 -4.26 -6.36 6.72
N ASN A 266 -3.97 -7.56 7.22
CA ASN A 266 -2.85 -8.40 6.77
C ASN A 266 -3.12 -9.18 5.46
N ASN A 267 -4.11 -8.75 4.67
CA ASN A 267 -4.42 -9.28 3.34
C ASN A 267 -3.41 -8.83 2.27
N ASP A 268 -2.63 -7.80 2.57
CA ASP A 268 -1.54 -7.28 1.74
C ASP A 268 -0.45 -6.66 2.62
N MET A 269 0.64 -6.21 2.01
CA MET A 269 1.76 -5.50 2.66
C MET A 269 1.40 -4.04 2.98
N VAL A 270 0.28 -3.85 3.70
CA VAL A 270 -0.13 -2.51 4.15
C VAL A 270 0.85 -1.95 5.18
N HIS A 271 1.13 -0.66 5.07
CA HIS A 271 2.12 0.06 5.87
C HIS A 271 1.48 1.00 6.91
N TYR A 272 0.23 0.72 7.27
CA TYR A 272 -0.59 1.49 8.18
C TYR A 272 -1.44 0.56 9.06
N ILE A 273 -2.04 1.13 10.10
CA ILE A 273 -3.09 0.56 10.93
C ILE A 273 -4.31 1.49 10.90
N LEU A 274 -5.49 0.96 11.21
CA LEU A 274 -6.64 1.81 11.51
C LEU A 274 -6.84 1.90 13.02
N LEU A 275 -6.91 3.13 13.53
CA LEU A 275 -7.36 3.42 14.89
C LEU A 275 -8.87 3.62 14.84
N ALA A 276 -9.62 2.88 15.64
CA ALA A 276 -11.06 3.02 15.77
C ALA A 276 -11.40 3.48 17.19
N GLY A 277 -11.95 4.69 17.33
CA GLY A 277 -12.32 5.28 18.61
C GLY A 277 -13.83 5.46 18.71
N PHE A 278 -14.44 4.97 19.80
CA PHE A 278 -15.89 4.97 20.01
C PHE A 278 -16.29 5.90 21.16
N GLN A 279 -17.50 6.45 21.10
CA GLN A 279 -18.08 7.18 22.24
C GLN A 279 -18.54 6.27 23.39
N LYS A 280 -18.85 5.01 23.08
CA LYS A 280 -19.37 4.02 24.01
C LYS A 280 -18.60 2.70 23.86
N PRO A 281 -18.59 1.83 24.89
CA PRO A 281 -17.98 0.52 24.79
C PRO A 281 -18.49 -0.26 23.57
N LEU A 282 -17.57 -0.84 22.80
CA LEU A 282 -17.90 -1.54 21.58
C LEU A 282 -18.40 -2.95 21.90
N ARG A 283 -19.57 -3.30 21.33
CA ARG A 283 -20.03 -4.68 21.25
C ARG A 283 -20.35 -5.03 19.80
N ILE A 284 -19.57 -5.91 19.21
CA ILE A 284 -19.72 -6.30 17.80
C ILE A 284 -20.81 -7.38 17.68
N ASP A 285 -21.84 -7.09 16.89
CA ASP A 285 -22.81 -8.08 16.43
C ASP A 285 -22.26 -8.78 15.17
N TYR A 286 -21.81 -10.03 15.36
CA TYR A 286 -21.26 -10.83 14.26
C TYR A 286 -22.31 -11.10 13.18
N ALA A 287 -23.56 -11.37 13.57
CA ALA A 287 -24.62 -11.71 12.63
C ALA A 287 -24.91 -10.53 11.70
N GLN A 288 -24.92 -9.31 12.22
CA GLN A 288 -25.03 -8.08 11.44
C GLN A 288 -23.85 -7.89 10.48
N VAL A 289 -22.62 -8.06 10.96
CA VAL A 289 -21.41 -7.95 10.12
C VAL A 289 -21.48 -8.94 8.96
N ALA A 290 -21.82 -10.19 9.25
CA ALA A 290 -21.95 -11.24 8.24
C ALA A 290 -23.09 -10.96 7.24
N GLU A 291 -24.24 -10.48 7.69
CA GLU A 291 -25.37 -10.10 6.82
C GLU A 291 -24.99 -8.98 5.85
N ARG A 292 -24.33 -7.92 6.33
CA ARG A 292 -23.89 -6.82 5.48
C ARG A 292 -22.81 -7.24 4.49
N LEU A 293 -21.82 -7.99 4.95
CA LEU A 293 -20.75 -8.50 4.07
C LEU A 293 -21.30 -9.41 2.97
N ALA A 294 -22.37 -10.17 3.23
CA ALA A 294 -22.99 -11.03 2.24
C ALA A 294 -23.73 -10.27 1.13
N ARG A 295 -23.95 -8.95 1.26
CA ARG A 295 -24.61 -8.14 0.22
C ARG A 295 -23.70 -8.08 -1.01
N PRO A 296 -24.21 -8.37 -2.23
CA PRO A 296 -23.36 -8.54 -3.42
C PRO A 296 -22.42 -7.36 -3.73
N GLN A 297 -22.87 -6.13 -3.51
CA GLN A 297 -22.06 -4.94 -3.75
C GLN A 297 -20.90 -4.82 -2.76
N ILE A 298 -21.14 -5.12 -1.48
CA ILE A 298 -20.15 -5.08 -0.41
C ILE A 298 -19.16 -6.24 -0.56
N ALA A 299 -19.67 -7.46 -0.80
CA ALA A 299 -18.86 -8.65 -1.08
C ALA A 299 -17.96 -8.44 -2.30
N GLY A 300 -18.50 -7.85 -3.37
CA GLY A 300 -17.75 -7.54 -4.59
C GLY A 300 -16.62 -6.53 -4.33
N ASP A 301 -16.90 -5.46 -3.59
CA ASP A 301 -15.91 -4.43 -3.29
C ASP A 301 -14.78 -4.97 -2.41
N LEU A 302 -15.10 -5.64 -1.30
CA LEU A 302 -14.09 -6.24 -0.42
C LEU A 302 -13.41 -7.48 -1.04
N GLY A 303 -14.05 -8.15 -2.00
CA GLY A 303 -13.47 -9.25 -2.76
C GLY A 303 -12.24 -8.84 -3.58
N GLU A 304 -12.19 -7.59 -4.06
CA GLU A 304 -11.01 -7.04 -4.76
C GLU A 304 -9.76 -7.00 -3.89
N ILE A 305 -9.94 -7.02 -2.56
CA ILE A 305 -8.88 -7.02 -1.55
C ILE A 305 -8.87 -8.29 -0.68
N GLY A 306 -9.69 -9.30 -1.00
CA GLY A 306 -9.72 -10.60 -0.30
C GLY A 306 -10.23 -10.54 1.14
N LEU A 307 -11.14 -9.60 1.44
CA LEU A 307 -11.72 -9.37 2.77
C LEU A 307 -13.25 -9.53 2.79
N GLU A 308 -13.82 -10.23 1.82
CA GLU A 308 -15.26 -10.51 1.71
C GLU A 308 -15.79 -11.51 2.76
N ASN A 309 -14.90 -12.21 3.46
CA ASN A 309 -15.25 -13.16 4.52
C ASN A 309 -15.28 -12.44 5.90
N PRO A 310 -16.41 -12.49 6.65
CA PRO A 310 -16.52 -11.85 7.96
C PRO A 310 -15.52 -12.34 8.99
N ASP A 311 -15.21 -13.64 8.99
CA ASP A 311 -14.22 -14.22 9.90
C ASP A 311 -12.83 -13.65 9.63
N LYS A 312 -12.48 -13.53 8.34
CA LYS A 312 -11.19 -12.96 7.94
C LYS A 312 -11.11 -11.48 8.27
N PHE A 313 -12.19 -10.74 7.98
CA PHE A 313 -12.28 -9.31 8.28
C PHE A 313 -12.08 -9.05 9.78
N LEU A 314 -12.83 -9.76 10.65
CA LEU A 314 -12.70 -9.64 12.10
C LEU A 314 -11.35 -10.17 12.62
N GLY A 315 -10.76 -11.17 11.95
CA GLY A 315 -9.42 -11.68 12.25
C GLY A 315 -8.27 -10.68 12.00
N CYS A 316 -8.53 -9.54 11.36
CA CYS A 316 -7.58 -8.43 11.20
C CYS A 316 -7.50 -7.51 12.43
N TYR A 317 -8.32 -7.75 13.46
CA TYR A 317 -8.24 -7.07 14.73
C TYR A 317 -6.90 -7.36 15.43
N VAL A 318 -6.28 -6.33 16.01
CA VAL A 318 -4.98 -6.48 16.69
C VAL A 318 -5.12 -6.36 18.20
N THR A 319 -5.62 -5.22 18.68
CA THR A 319 -5.69 -4.95 20.12
C THR A 319 -6.67 -3.83 20.46
N GLY A 320 -6.92 -3.64 21.75
CA GLY A 320 -7.77 -2.62 22.32
C GLY A 320 -7.78 -2.73 23.84
N GLY A 321 -8.72 -2.04 24.49
CA GLY A 321 -8.98 -2.17 25.92
C GLY A 321 -7.73 -2.08 26.80
N GLU A 322 -7.62 -3.01 27.74
CA GLU A 322 -6.62 -3.00 28.80
C GLU A 322 -5.18 -3.32 28.33
N PRO A 323 -4.93 -4.30 27.41
CA PRO A 323 -3.60 -4.48 26.82
C PRO A 323 -3.05 -3.21 26.13
N LEU A 324 -3.90 -2.53 25.36
CA LEU A 324 -3.52 -1.27 24.71
C LEU A 324 -3.30 -0.14 25.71
N ALA A 325 -4.14 -0.06 26.76
CA ALA A 325 -3.97 0.93 27.83
C ALA A 325 -2.60 0.81 28.52
N ARG A 326 -2.17 -0.42 28.84
CA ARG A 326 -0.84 -0.67 29.43
C ARG A 326 0.30 -0.33 28.47
N LEU A 327 0.17 -0.68 27.19
CA LEU A 327 1.19 -0.34 26.18
C LEU A 327 1.43 1.18 26.08
N LEU A 328 0.38 1.97 26.29
CA LEU A 328 0.39 3.42 26.13
C LEU A 328 0.54 4.18 27.47
N GLU A 329 0.78 3.47 28.57
CA GLU A 329 1.00 4.09 29.87
C GLU A 329 2.24 5.01 29.82
N GLY A 330 2.05 6.28 30.19
CA GLY A 330 3.12 7.28 30.15
C GLY A 330 3.52 7.77 28.75
N ALA A 331 2.77 7.41 27.70
CA ALA A 331 3.00 7.92 26.36
C ALA A 331 2.96 9.46 26.32
N ARG A 332 3.85 10.05 25.52
CA ARG A 332 3.85 11.51 25.26
C ARG A 332 2.59 11.88 24.48
N ILE A 333 2.11 13.11 24.67
CA ILE A 333 0.91 13.60 23.98
C ILE A 333 1.32 14.65 22.94
N ASN A 334 0.85 14.48 21.71
CA ASN A 334 0.93 15.44 20.63
C ASN A 334 -0.23 16.43 20.73
N SER A 335 0.06 17.72 20.83
CA SER A 335 -0.96 18.77 20.91
C SER A 335 -0.57 19.97 20.08
N GLU A 336 -1.51 20.88 19.79
CA GLU A 336 -1.23 22.14 19.08
C GLU A 336 -0.07 22.93 19.73
N ASN A 337 0.00 22.93 21.07
CA ASN A 337 1.03 23.64 21.84
C ASN A 337 2.36 22.86 21.95
N ARG A 338 2.34 21.56 21.67
CA ARG A 338 3.50 20.66 21.67
C ARG A 338 3.39 19.67 20.50
N PRO A 339 3.58 20.14 19.26
CA PRO A 339 3.37 19.32 18.06
C PRO A 339 4.59 18.43 17.80
N ILE A 340 4.84 17.49 18.70
CA ILE A 340 6.02 16.61 18.69
C ILE A 340 6.11 15.79 17.39
N ILE A 341 4.98 15.39 16.81
CA ILE A 341 4.96 14.60 15.57
C ILE A 341 5.46 15.43 14.38
N GLU A 342 5.02 16.68 14.22
CA GLU A 342 5.44 17.58 13.13
C GLU A 342 6.96 17.79 13.13
N PHE A 343 7.59 17.83 14.30
CA PHE A 343 9.02 18.13 14.43
C PHE A 343 9.92 16.90 14.54
N GLU A 344 9.42 15.77 15.05
CA GLU A 344 10.24 14.55 15.25
C GLU A 344 10.03 13.51 14.15
N ALA A 345 8.84 13.40 13.55
CA ALA A 345 8.61 12.43 12.47
C ALA A 345 9.56 12.67 11.28
N PRO A 346 9.76 13.91 10.78
CA PRO A 346 10.67 14.16 9.65
C PRO A 346 12.14 13.79 9.91
N LEU A 347 12.54 13.65 11.18
CA LEU A 347 13.88 13.20 11.57
C LEU A 347 14.01 11.67 11.56
N SER A 348 12.89 10.95 11.50
CA SER A 348 12.88 9.49 11.42
C SER A 348 13.38 9.03 10.05
N PRO A 349 14.24 8.00 10.00
CA PRO A 349 14.81 7.54 8.75
C PRO A 349 13.72 7.02 7.81
N TYR A 350 13.88 7.30 6.50
CA TYR A 350 13.01 6.75 5.44
C TYR A 350 13.17 5.23 5.28
N GLY A 351 14.28 4.66 5.73
CA GLY A 351 14.56 3.22 5.71
C GLY A 351 14.76 2.64 7.11
N GLY A 352 14.39 1.37 7.28
CA GLY A 352 14.55 0.62 8.52
C GLY A 352 13.31 -0.19 8.88
N ASN A 353 13.48 -1.15 9.80
CA ASN A 353 12.42 -2.06 10.23
C ASN A 353 11.33 -1.38 11.10
N LEU A 354 11.11 -0.05 11.00
CA LEU A 354 10.15 0.67 11.84
C LEU A 354 8.72 0.16 11.66
N ILE A 355 8.30 -0.06 10.40
CA ILE A 355 6.97 -0.64 10.10
C ILE A 355 6.79 -1.95 10.88
N TRP A 356 7.76 -2.86 10.74
CA TRP A 356 7.72 -4.19 11.32
C TRP A 356 7.92 -4.21 12.84
N ASN A 357 8.74 -3.30 13.37
CA ASN A 357 8.94 -3.12 14.80
C ASN A 357 7.67 -2.61 15.48
N ASN A 358 7.05 -1.55 14.94
CA ASN A 358 5.81 -1.00 15.48
C ASN A 358 4.66 -2.02 15.38
N LEU A 359 4.57 -2.76 14.28
CA LEU A 359 3.60 -3.84 14.12
C LEU A 359 3.85 -4.99 15.12
N ARG A 360 5.11 -5.36 15.36
CA ARG A 360 5.48 -6.37 16.36
C ARG A 360 5.10 -5.93 17.77
N THR A 361 5.37 -4.66 18.13
CA THR A 361 4.94 -4.07 19.41
C THR A 361 3.43 -4.23 19.63
N LEU A 362 2.61 -4.04 18.58
CA LEU A 362 1.16 -4.25 18.67
C LEU A 362 0.79 -5.73 18.82
N TYR A 363 1.38 -6.63 18.04
CA TYR A 363 1.10 -8.06 18.16
C TYR A 363 1.54 -8.67 19.50
N ASP A 364 2.63 -8.17 20.09
CA ASP A 364 3.09 -8.57 21.43
C ASP A 364 2.11 -8.14 22.53
N ASN A 365 1.24 -7.16 22.25
CA ASN A 365 0.20 -6.64 23.14
C ASN A 365 -1.22 -6.90 22.59
N ARG A 366 -1.41 -7.99 21.82
CA ARG A 366 -2.68 -8.29 21.16
C ARG A 366 -3.80 -8.70 22.11
N GLN A 367 -5.04 -8.44 21.68
CA GLN A 367 -6.28 -8.96 22.26
C GLN A 367 -7.07 -9.67 21.15
N SER A 368 -7.87 -10.69 21.49
CA SER A 368 -8.78 -11.29 20.52
C SER A 368 -10.01 -10.41 20.29
N VAL A 369 -10.47 -10.29 19.05
CA VAL A 369 -11.74 -9.61 18.72
C VAL A 369 -12.92 -10.30 19.40
N LEU A 370 -12.78 -11.59 19.72
CA LEU A 370 -13.84 -12.36 20.38
C LEU A 370 -14.17 -11.87 21.80
N GLU A 371 -13.30 -11.08 22.43
CA GLU A 371 -13.59 -10.43 23.71
C GLU A 371 -14.68 -9.35 23.55
N ILE A 372 -14.76 -8.72 22.37
CA ILE A 372 -15.69 -7.63 22.07
C ILE A 372 -16.83 -8.04 21.12
N VAL A 373 -16.83 -9.27 20.59
CA VAL A 373 -17.95 -9.86 19.86
C VAL A 373 -19.01 -10.41 20.82
N ASP A 374 -20.29 -10.16 20.54
CA ASP A 374 -21.39 -10.78 21.27
C ASP A 374 -21.45 -12.31 21.00
N PRO A 375 -21.19 -13.17 22.01
CA PRO A 375 -21.18 -14.62 21.85
C PRO A 375 -22.54 -15.17 21.44
N ALA A 376 -23.65 -14.43 21.64
CA ALA A 376 -24.97 -14.82 21.18
C ALA A 376 -25.14 -14.69 19.65
N THR A 377 -24.29 -13.89 18.99
CA THR A 377 -24.43 -13.54 17.57
C THR A 377 -23.47 -14.33 16.67
N ILE A 378 -22.45 -14.97 17.24
CA ILE A 378 -21.39 -15.66 16.48
C ILE A 378 -21.53 -17.19 16.55
N PRO A 379 -21.55 -17.90 15.40
CA PRO A 379 -21.46 -19.35 15.37
C PRO A 379 -20.13 -19.85 15.94
N ARG A 380 -20.15 -21.03 16.58
CA ARG A 380 -18.94 -21.61 17.18
C ARG A 380 -17.82 -21.79 16.16
N GLU A 381 -18.16 -22.24 14.96
CA GLU A 381 -17.22 -22.49 13.86
C GLU A 381 -16.56 -21.18 13.39
N ALA A 382 -17.33 -20.10 13.31
CA ALA A 382 -16.81 -18.77 12.98
C ALA A 382 -15.81 -18.29 14.04
N ALA A 383 -16.15 -18.42 15.32
CA ALA A 383 -15.24 -18.09 16.42
C ALA A 383 -13.94 -18.93 16.37
N GLU A 384 -14.03 -20.22 16.06
CA GLU A 384 -12.85 -21.08 15.89
C GLU A 384 -11.99 -20.67 14.68
N ARG A 385 -12.59 -20.25 13.56
CA ARG A 385 -11.86 -19.70 12.40
C ARG A 385 -11.16 -18.38 12.72
N ILE A 386 -11.84 -17.45 13.37
CA ILE A 386 -11.26 -16.16 13.80
C ILE A 386 -10.02 -16.40 14.67
N ARG A 387 -10.09 -17.32 15.66
CA ARG A 387 -8.92 -17.67 16.49
C ARG A 387 -7.73 -18.16 15.66
N ARG A 388 -7.97 -18.94 14.60
CA ARG A 388 -6.91 -19.43 13.70
C ARG A 388 -6.30 -18.30 12.87
N PHE A 389 -7.12 -17.41 12.30
CA PHE A 389 -6.63 -16.24 11.57
C PHE A 389 -5.80 -15.31 12.47
N GLU A 390 -6.30 -15.02 13.66
CA GLU A 390 -5.60 -14.26 14.68
C GLU A 390 -4.27 -14.91 15.12
N ALA A 391 -4.23 -16.24 15.25
CA ALA A 391 -3.00 -16.96 15.59
C ALA A 391 -1.99 -16.97 14.43
N ALA A 392 -2.45 -17.00 13.18
CA ALA A 392 -1.60 -16.94 11.99
C ALA A 392 -1.09 -15.53 11.67
N ALA A 393 -1.79 -14.48 12.13
CA ALA A 393 -1.53 -13.09 11.74
C ALA A 393 -0.08 -12.61 11.98
N PRO A 394 0.59 -12.90 13.11
CA PRO A 394 2.00 -12.53 13.29
C PRO A 394 2.95 -13.24 12.32
N THR A 395 2.63 -14.46 11.91
CA THR A 395 3.41 -15.23 10.93
C THR A 395 3.18 -14.70 9.51
N ILE A 396 1.95 -14.31 9.17
CA ILE A 396 1.64 -13.62 7.91
C ILE A 396 2.39 -12.29 7.83
N ALA A 397 2.43 -11.50 8.91
CA ALA A 397 3.21 -10.26 8.97
C ALA A 397 4.70 -10.49 8.70
N LYS A 398 5.30 -11.58 9.23
CA LYS A 398 6.70 -11.96 8.92
C LYS A 398 6.89 -12.39 7.46
N ALA A 399 5.88 -12.98 6.82
CA ALA A 399 5.93 -13.28 5.40
C ALA A 399 5.97 -12.00 4.56
N LEU A 400 5.14 -11.01 4.92
CA LEU A 400 5.11 -9.71 4.28
C LEU A 400 6.40 -8.91 4.53
N GLU A 401 7.00 -8.99 5.73
CA GLU A 401 8.33 -8.46 6.05
C GLU A 401 9.40 -9.05 5.12
N ALA A 402 9.46 -10.37 5.03
CA ALA A 402 10.39 -11.05 4.14
C ALA A 402 10.17 -10.69 2.66
N LYS A 403 8.91 -10.51 2.24
CA LYS A 403 8.58 -10.05 0.89
C LYS A 403 9.12 -8.63 0.63
N PHE A 404 8.94 -7.72 1.59
CA PHE A 404 9.45 -6.35 1.53
C PHE A 404 10.98 -6.31 1.41
N ASP A 405 11.66 -7.18 2.15
CA ASP A 405 13.12 -7.34 2.14
C ASP A 405 13.64 -8.13 0.92
N PHE A 406 12.75 -8.51 -0.01
CA PHE A 406 13.04 -9.34 -1.17
C PHE A 406 13.60 -10.75 -0.83
N ASP A 407 13.38 -11.25 0.38
CA ASP A 407 13.67 -12.62 0.80
C ASP A 407 12.46 -13.54 0.54
N TYR A 408 12.28 -13.91 -0.73
CA TYR A 408 11.16 -14.76 -1.17
C TYR A 408 11.23 -16.19 -0.60
N ALA A 409 12.40 -16.64 -0.17
CA ALA A 409 12.55 -17.96 0.45
C ALA A 409 11.99 -17.94 1.88
N ALA A 410 12.38 -16.93 2.69
CA ALA A 410 11.78 -16.73 3.99
C ALA A 410 10.29 -16.43 3.89
N MET A 411 9.86 -15.60 2.92
CA MET A 411 8.44 -15.34 2.65
C MET A 411 7.68 -16.66 2.48
N MET A 412 8.13 -17.55 1.59
CA MET A 412 7.43 -18.81 1.34
C MET A 412 7.39 -19.72 2.57
N ARG A 413 8.50 -19.84 3.31
CA ARG A 413 8.52 -20.60 4.56
C ARG A 413 7.51 -20.08 5.58
N ARG A 414 7.40 -18.75 5.74
CA ARG A 414 6.40 -18.14 6.63
C ARG A 414 4.97 -18.37 6.13
N CYS A 415 4.72 -18.35 4.82
CA CYS A 415 3.42 -18.73 4.27
C CYS A 415 3.05 -20.19 4.59
N LEU A 416 4.00 -21.12 4.47
CA LEU A 416 3.78 -22.53 4.83
C LEU A 416 3.49 -22.71 6.33
N GLU A 417 4.23 -22.02 7.20
CA GLU A 417 3.99 -22.00 8.64
C GLU A 417 2.60 -21.43 8.98
N ALA A 418 2.22 -20.31 8.36
CA ALA A 418 0.90 -19.69 8.55
C ALA A 418 -0.22 -20.61 8.06
N ARG A 419 0.00 -21.30 6.92
CA ARG A 419 -0.99 -22.22 6.33
C ARG A 419 -1.25 -23.44 7.21
N ALA A 420 -0.26 -23.89 7.97
CA ALA A 420 -0.46 -24.95 8.95
C ALA A 420 -1.41 -24.53 10.10
N ILE A 421 -1.50 -23.23 10.40
CA ILE A 421 -2.37 -22.67 11.45
C ILE A 421 -3.75 -22.34 10.87
N ALA A 422 -3.78 -21.67 9.72
CA ALA A 422 -4.98 -21.18 9.06
C ALA A 422 -5.02 -21.59 7.57
N PRO A 423 -5.34 -22.87 7.25
CA PRO A 423 -5.38 -23.38 5.88
C PRO A 423 -6.37 -22.67 4.93
N ASP A 424 -7.33 -21.95 5.49
CA ASP A 424 -8.41 -21.24 4.81
C ASP A 424 -8.25 -19.72 4.81
N ASP A 425 -7.08 -19.18 5.20
CA ASP A 425 -6.83 -17.73 5.15
C ASP A 425 -6.52 -17.27 3.70
N PRO A 426 -7.40 -16.46 3.07
CA PRO A 426 -7.22 -16.03 1.68
C PRO A 426 -5.99 -15.14 1.46
N SER A 427 -5.44 -14.56 2.53
CA SER A 427 -4.25 -13.70 2.45
C SER A 427 -3.01 -14.51 2.13
N ILE A 428 -2.92 -15.71 2.69
CA ILE A 428 -1.81 -16.64 2.43
C ILE A 428 -1.83 -17.03 0.96
N ASP A 429 -3.01 -17.37 0.42
CA ASP A 429 -3.19 -17.70 -0.99
C ASP A 429 -2.73 -16.57 -1.93
N TYR A 430 -3.07 -15.32 -1.62
CA TYR A 430 -2.67 -14.18 -2.44
C TYR A 430 -1.15 -13.99 -2.43
N ILE A 431 -0.53 -13.95 -1.24
CA ILE A 431 0.92 -13.78 -1.08
C ILE A 431 1.66 -14.91 -1.82
N GLU A 432 1.19 -16.15 -1.67
CA GLU A 432 1.78 -17.30 -2.32
C GLU A 432 1.62 -17.27 -3.84
N LYS A 433 0.45 -16.92 -4.36
CA LYS A 433 0.22 -16.90 -5.81
C LYS A 433 1.16 -15.95 -6.53
N MET A 434 1.71 -14.94 -5.82
CA MET A 434 2.66 -13.96 -6.37
C MET A 434 2.10 -13.33 -7.65
N VAL A 435 0.82 -12.94 -7.59
CA VAL A 435 0.04 -12.54 -8.76
C VAL A 435 0.72 -11.38 -9.49
N ASP A 436 1.18 -10.38 -8.74
CA ASP A 436 1.78 -9.19 -9.32
C ASP A 436 3.18 -9.45 -9.84
N GLU A 437 3.96 -10.32 -9.18
CA GLU A 437 5.27 -10.75 -9.68
C GLU A 437 5.14 -11.56 -10.97
N ARG A 438 4.11 -12.40 -11.11
CA ARG A 438 3.84 -13.13 -12.36
C ARG A 438 3.39 -12.22 -13.48
N LYS A 439 2.54 -11.23 -13.20
CA LYS A 439 2.17 -10.20 -14.19
C LYS A 439 3.39 -9.40 -14.63
N ALA A 440 4.17 -8.90 -13.69
CA ALA A 440 5.41 -8.17 -13.96
C ALA A 440 6.40 -9.03 -14.75
N PHE A 441 6.56 -10.31 -14.37
CA PHE A 441 7.39 -11.26 -15.10
C PHE A 441 6.88 -11.44 -16.54
N ALA A 442 5.58 -11.62 -16.77
CA ALA A 442 5.02 -11.81 -18.10
C ALA A 442 5.27 -10.59 -19.01
N MET A 443 5.05 -9.38 -18.47
CA MET A 443 5.18 -8.11 -19.20
C MET A 443 6.63 -7.66 -19.40
N SER A 444 7.54 -8.04 -18.51
CA SER A 444 8.94 -7.61 -18.58
C SER A 444 9.68 -8.23 -19.75
N ALA A 445 10.48 -7.43 -20.47
CA ALA A 445 11.43 -7.95 -21.45
C ALA A 445 12.62 -8.66 -20.77
N ASP A 446 13.07 -8.13 -19.63
CA ASP A 446 14.12 -8.75 -18.81
C ASP A 446 13.49 -9.71 -17.78
N LYS A 447 13.70 -11.00 -17.98
CA LYS A 447 13.18 -12.06 -17.12
C LYS A 447 14.08 -12.36 -15.92
N THR A 448 15.24 -11.69 -15.79
CA THR A 448 16.27 -12.03 -14.79
C THR A 448 15.73 -11.97 -13.35
N ILE A 449 15.27 -10.79 -12.90
CA ILE A 449 14.81 -10.61 -11.53
C ILE A 449 13.50 -11.36 -11.27
N GLY A 450 12.53 -11.26 -12.19
CA GLY A 450 11.23 -11.92 -12.03
C GLY A 450 11.35 -13.45 -12.02
N GLY A 451 12.18 -14.02 -12.89
CA GLY A 451 12.42 -15.46 -12.96
C GLY A 451 13.15 -15.98 -11.72
N TRP A 452 14.12 -15.24 -11.18
CA TRP A 452 14.73 -15.58 -9.91
C TRP A 452 13.70 -15.64 -8.77
N ARG A 453 12.89 -14.58 -8.60
CA ARG A 453 11.89 -14.50 -7.51
C ARG A 453 10.85 -15.61 -7.60
N LEU A 454 10.29 -15.83 -8.81
CA LEU A 454 9.30 -16.89 -9.04
C LEU A 454 9.90 -18.28 -8.91
N GLY A 455 11.14 -18.48 -9.37
CA GLY A 455 11.84 -19.75 -9.25
C GLY A 455 12.07 -20.15 -7.78
N ILE A 456 12.50 -19.21 -6.93
CA ILE A 456 12.63 -19.45 -5.48
C ILE A 456 11.29 -19.85 -4.87
N ALA A 457 10.21 -19.15 -5.24
CA ALA A 457 8.89 -19.45 -4.72
C ALA A 457 8.40 -20.86 -5.08
N GLU A 458 8.63 -21.34 -6.31
CA GLU A 458 8.28 -22.71 -6.69
C GLU A 458 9.23 -23.75 -6.08
N TYR A 459 10.52 -23.41 -5.92
CA TYR A 459 11.50 -24.28 -5.27
C TYR A 459 11.09 -24.61 -3.83
N GLU A 460 10.70 -23.61 -3.04
CA GLU A 460 10.26 -23.79 -1.65
C GLU A 460 8.93 -24.58 -1.54
N ARG A 461 8.14 -24.66 -2.62
CA ARG A 461 6.96 -25.55 -2.71
C ARG A 461 7.31 -26.99 -3.07
N GLY A 462 8.54 -27.25 -3.48
CA GLY A 462 8.98 -28.55 -4.01
C GLY A 462 8.60 -28.81 -5.47
N ASP A 463 8.09 -27.81 -6.20
CA ASP A 463 7.86 -27.92 -7.65
C ASP A 463 9.15 -27.58 -8.41
N PHE A 464 10.09 -28.52 -8.37
CA PHE A 464 11.43 -28.33 -8.90
C PHE A 464 11.46 -28.14 -10.43
N GLU A 465 10.54 -28.74 -11.17
CA GLU A 465 10.44 -28.57 -12.62
C GLU A 465 10.08 -27.13 -12.98
N LYS A 466 9.02 -26.62 -12.34
CA LYS A 466 8.56 -25.26 -12.57
C LYS A 466 9.58 -24.24 -12.06
N ALA A 467 10.25 -24.53 -10.93
CA ALA A 467 11.35 -23.72 -10.44
C ALA A 467 12.48 -23.59 -11.48
N ILE A 468 12.95 -24.71 -12.05
CA ILE A 468 13.95 -24.72 -13.12
C ILE A 468 13.49 -23.88 -14.30
N SER A 469 12.22 -23.99 -14.73
CA SER A 469 11.72 -23.18 -15.85
C SER A 469 11.86 -21.67 -15.64
N TYR A 470 11.62 -21.18 -14.43
CA TYR A 470 11.78 -19.76 -14.10
C TYR A 470 13.25 -19.36 -13.93
N PHE A 471 14.07 -20.24 -13.35
CA PHE A 471 15.52 -20.00 -13.25
C PHE A 471 16.19 -19.99 -14.63
N ASP A 472 15.83 -20.89 -15.54
CA ASP A 472 16.33 -20.90 -16.92
C ASP A 472 15.89 -19.64 -17.67
N ALA A 473 14.65 -19.19 -17.47
CA ALA A 473 14.19 -17.91 -18.01
C ALA A 473 15.01 -16.72 -17.45
N ALA A 474 15.40 -16.75 -16.17
CA ALA A 474 16.27 -15.74 -15.59
C ALA A 474 17.70 -15.79 -16.15
N LEU A 475 18.23 -17.00 -16.41
CA LEU A 475 19.58 -17.25 -16.91
C LEU A 475 19.75 -17.01 -18.41
N ASN A 476 18.65 -16.83 -19.15
CA ASN A 476 18.65 -16.53 -20.59
C ASN A 476 18.30 -15.05 -20.84
N PRO A 477 19.24 -14.10 -20.64
CA PRO A 477 18.94 -12.68 -20.78
C PRO A 477 18.81 -12.29 -22.25
N ASN A 478 17.61 -12.46 -22.79
CA ASN A 478 17.24 -11.87 -24.06
C ASN A 478 17.09 -10.35 -23.90
N ARG A 479 18.19 -9.61 -24.10
CA ARG A 479 18.33 -8.14 -24.40
C ARG A 479 18.86 -7.23 -23.27
N PRO A 480 19.43 -6.05 -23.61
CA PRO A 480 20.30 -5.25 -22.73
C PRO A 480 19.61 -4.14 -21.90
N LYS A 481 18.28 -4.00 -21.91
CA LYS A 481 17.61 -3.05 -21.01
C LYS A 481 17.29 -3.75 -19.70
N ALA A 482 18.24 -3.69 -18.78
CA ALA A 482 18.16 -4.33 -17.47
C ALA A 482 17.24 -3.55 -16.52
N LEU A 483 16.40 -4.27 -15.80
CA LEU A 483 15.75 -3.79 -14.58
C LEU A 483 16.69 -4.04 -13.40
N GLY A 484 16.83 -3.06 -12.51
CA GLY A 484 17.70 -3.13 -11.32
C GLY A 484 19.17 -2.77 -11.59
N THR A 485 19.94 -2.72 -10.51
CA THR A 485 21.39 -2.51 -10.57
C THR A 485 22.11 -3.74 -11.13
N GLU A 486 23.30 -3.55 -11.73
CA GLU A 486 24.09 -4.70 -12.22
C GLU A 486 24.41 -5.69 -11.09
N GLU A 487 24.59 -5.21 -9.87
CA GLU A 487 24.80 -6.04 -8.68
C GLU A 487 23.59 -6.92 -8.37
N GLU A 488 22.38 -6.34 -8.29
CA GLU A 488 21.13 -7.09 -8.07
C GLU A 488 20.90 -8.12 -9.17
N ARG A 489 21.17 -7.74 -10.42
CA ARG A 489 21.03 -8.63 -11.56
C ARG A 489 21.99 -9.81 -11.48
N ARG A 490 23.25 -9.56 -11.11
CA ARG A 490 24.26 -10.61 -10.93
C ARG A 490 23.89 -11.53 -9.78
N LYS A 491 23.42 -10.98 -8.67
CA LYS A 491 22.88 -11.76 -7.55
C LYS A 491 21.72 -12.66 -8.01
N ALA A 492 20.76 -12.13 -8.75
CA ALA A 492 19.65 -12.90 -9.29
C ALA A 492 20.11 -14.03 -10.22
N LEU A 493 21.09 -13.78 -11.10
CA LEU A 493 21.67 -14.79 -12.00
C LEU A 493 22.42 -15.87 -11.22
N THR A 494 23.30 -15.48 -10.30
CA THR A 494 24.06 -16.40 -9.43
C THR A 494 23.10 -17.29 -8.65
N LEU A 495 22.10 -16.71 -7.98
CA LEU A 495 21.11 -17.46 -7.21
C LEU A 495 20.26 -18.37 -8.10
N SER A 496 19.82 -17.90 -9.27
CA SER A 496 19.05 -18.72 -10.20
C SER A 496 19.84 -19.95 -10.65
N ALA A 497 21.12 -19.80 -10.97
CA ALA A 497 22.00 -20.91 -11.32
C ALA A 497 22.18 -21.89 -10.14
N VAL A 498 22.49 -21.39 -8.95
CA VAL A 498 22.63 -22.23 -7.75
C VAL A 498 21.37 -23.05 -7.50
N PHE A 499 20.20 -22.41 -7.47
CA PHE A 499 18.95 -23.09 -7.16
C PHE A 499 18.44 -23.99 -8.30
N ALA A 500 18.72 -23.68 -9.56
CA ALA A 500 18.45 -24.59 -10.68
C ALA A 500 19.28 -25.88 -10.58
N GLY A 501 20.56 -25.77 -10.18
CA GLY A 501 21.41 -26.92 -9.88
C GLY A 501 20.85 -27.76 -8.73
N ARG A 502 20.42 -27.12 -7.63
CA ARG A 502 19.78 -27.80 -6.49
C ARG A 502 18.50 -28.51 -6.88
N ALA A 503 17.62 -27.84 -7.61
CA ALA A 503 16.37 -28.39 -8.11
C ALA A 503 16.63 -29.62 -9.01
N SER A 504 17.63 -29.52 -9.89
CA SER A 504 18.05 -30.63 -10.77
C SER A 504 18.52 -31.84 -9.96
N LEU A 505 19.29 -31.62 -8.88
CA LEU A 505 19.73 -32.71 -7.99
C LEU A 505 18.55 -33.37 -7.26
N ASN A 506 17.58 -32.59 -6.77
CA ASN A 506 16.37 -33.13 -6.15
C ASN A 506 15.52 -33.97 -7.12
N LEU A 507 15.56 -33.65 -8.42
CA LEU A 507 14.93 -34.43 -9.50
C LEU A 507 15.78 -35.63 -9.98
N GLY A 508 16.94 -35.90 -9.36
CA GLY A 508 17.85 -36.96 -9.77
C GLY A 508 18.64 -36.68 -11.06
N ARG A 509 18.64 -35.44 -11.56
CA ARG A 509 19.31 -35.01 -12.81
C ARG A 509 20.76 -34.58 -12.56
N ALA A 510 21.56 -35.46 -11.95
CA ALA A 510 22.94 -35.15 -11.55
C ALA A 510 23.84 -34.66 -12.71
N ALA A 511 23.57 -35.10 -13.94
CA ALA A 511 24.32 -34.66 -15.13
C ALA A 511 24.13 -33.18 -15.49
N ALA A 512 23.00 -32.56 -15.10
CA ALA A 512 22.68 -31.17 -15.37
C ALA A 512 23.18 -30.21 -14.27
N ALA A 513 23.54 -30.71 -13.08
CA ALA A 513 23.98 -29.85 -11.99
C ALA A 513 25.34 -29.12 -12.26
N PRO A 514 26.36 -29.74 -12.89
CA PRO A 514 27.66 -29.09 -13.11
C PRO A 514 27.62 -27.85 -14.00
N GLN A 515 26.72 -27.79 -14.99
CA GLN A 515 26.57 -26.62 -15.87
C GLN A 515 26.03 -25.40 -15.09
N TYR A 516 25.03 -25.60 -14.24
CA TYR A 516 24.47 -24.54 -13.41
C TYR A 516 25.47 -24.06 -12.36
N LEU A 517 26.21 -24.98 -11.75
CA LEU A 517 27.30 -24.67 -10.84
C LEU A 517 28.37 -23.78 -11.51
N ARG A 518 28.75 -24.08 -12.76
CA ARG A 518 29.69 -23.23 -13.51
C ARG A 518 29.13 -21.83 -13.74
N LEU A 519 27.88 -21.73 -14.20
CA LEU A 519 27.19 -20.45 -14.42
C LEU A 519 27.12 -19.61 -13.15
N ALA A 520 26.85 -20.22 -11.99
CA ALA A 520 26.80 -19.53 -10.71
C ALA A 520 28.12 -18.83 -10.38
N LEU A 521 29.25 -19.54 -10.52
CA LEU A 521 30.59 -19.00 -10.28
C LEU A 521 30.95 -17.92 -11.30
N GLU A 522 30.58 -18.10 -12.58
CA GLU A 522 30.80 -17.09 -13.63
C GLU A 522 30.07 -15.77 -13.33
N HIS A 523 28.81 -15.85 -12.87
CA HIS A 523 28.04 -14.65 -12.51
C HIS A 523 28.53 -13.99 -11.22
N ALA A 524 29.04 -14.77 -10.27
CA ALA A 524 29.53 -14.28 -8.99
C ALA A 524 30.94 -13.68 -9.04
N ALA A 525 31.77 -14.06 -10.03
CA ALA A 525 33.19 -13.68 -10.13
C ALA A 525 33.52 -12.18 -9.91
N PRO A 526 32.70 -11.20 -10.34
CA PRO A 526 33.00 -9.78 -10.10
C PRO A 526 32.79 -9.33 -8.64
N PHE A 527 32.16 -10.13 -7.79
CA PHE A 527 31.75 -9.79 -6.43
C PHE A 527 32.17 -10.89 -5.45
N PRO A 528 33.28 -10.69 -4.69
CA PRO A 528 33.83 -11.72 -3.79
C PRO A 528 32.81 -12.30 -2.80
N GLU A 529 31.91 -11.46 -2.27
CA GLU A 529 30.86 -11.88 -1.34
C GLU A 529 29.83 -12.82 -1.98
N LEU A 530 29.45 -12.59 -3.25
CA LEU A 530 28.56 -13.48 -3.99
C LEU A 530 29.27 -14.79 -4.38
N ALA A 531 30.58 -14.74 -4.62
CA ALA A 531 31.38 -15.91 -4.94
C ALA A 531 31.52 -16.82 -3.70
N GLU A 532 31.83 -16.24 -2.54
CA GLU A 532 31.87 -16.95 -1.26
C GLU A 532 30.51 -17.56 -0.92
N TYR A 533 29.42 -16.80 -1.07
CA TYR A 533 28.07 -17.30 -0.87
C TYR A 533 27.71 -18.44 -1.84
N ALA A 534 28.04 -18.31 -3.12
CA ALA A 534 27.82 -19.37 -4.09
C ALA A 534 28.62 -20.63 -3.69
N GLU A 535 29.91 -20.48 -3.40
CA GLU A 535 30.77 -21.59 -2.96
C GLU A 535 30.28 -22.27 -1.68
N GLU A 536 29.77 -21.51 -0.70
CA GLU A 536 29.15 -22.04 0.52
C GLU A 536 27.95 -22.92 0.17
N VAL A 537 27.00 -22.39 -0.60
CA VAL A 537 25.80 -23.14 -0.98
C VAL A 537 26.17 -24.37 -1.82
N LEU A 538 27.17 -24.26 -2.70
CA LEU A 538 27.69 -25.38 -3.49
C LEU A 538 28.41 -26.42 -2.62
N GLY A 539 29.09 -25.98 -1.56
CA GLY A 539 29.70 -26.84 -0.54
C GLY A 539 28.68 -27.72 0.16
N THR A 540 27.47 -27.21 0.40
CA THR A 540 26.36 -27.98 1.00
C THR A 540 25.77 -29.05 0.06
N LEU A 541 26.08 -29.00 -1.25
CA LEU A 541 25.59 -29.95 -2.25
C LEU A 541 26.50 -31.17 -2.44
N ARG A 542 27.61 -31.27 -1.69
CA ARG A 542 28.40 -32.50 -1.65
C ARG A 542 27.53 -33.61 -1.03
N PRO A 543 27.43 -34.78 -1.68
CA PRO A 543 26.42 -35.77 -1.34
C PRO A 543 26.53 -36.22 0.11
N SER A 544 25.40 -36.15 0.84
CA SER A 544 25.14 -37.12 1.91
C SER A 544 25.16 -38.50 1.28
N ALA A 545 25.93 -39.43 1.84
CA ALA A 545 26.32 -40.70 1.23
C ALA A 545 25.19 -41.75 1.11
N ASP A 546 23.91 -41.36 1.10
CA ASP A 546 22.76 -42.27 1.17
C ASP A 546 21.80 -42.18 -0.03
N LEU A 547 22.33 -42.09 -1.25
CA LEU A 547 21.54 -42.39 -2.46
C LEU A 547 22.22 -43.52 -3.25
N ALA A 548 21.98 -44.75 -2.80
CA ALA A 548 22.20 -45.93 -3.63
C ALA A 548 21.16 -45.96 -4.77
N PRO A 549 21.55 -46.29 -6.01
CA PRO A 549 20.65 -46.25 -7.16
C PRO A 549 19.67 -47.43 -7.12
N THR A 550 18.36 -47.13 -7.08
CA THR A 550 17.35 -48.08 -7.55
C THR A 550 17.39 -48.15 -9.08
N ALA A 551 17.44 -49.37 -9.61
CA ALA A 551 17.66 -49.72 -11.01
C ALA A 551 16.63 -49.09 -11.99
N PRO A 552 17.01 -48.89 -13.28
CA PRO A 552 16.17 -48.20 -14.25
C PRO A 552 15.01 -49.08 -14.73
N GLN A 553 13.78 -48.53 -14.73
CA GLN A 553 12.67 -49.04 -15.53
C GLN A 553 12.75 -48.44 -16.94
N GLU A 554 12.53 -49.29 -17.94
CA GLU A 554 12.72 -49.06 -19.37
C GLU A 554 11.85 -47.92 -19.93
N SER A 555 12.41 -47.18 -20.88
CA SER A 555 11.81 -46.03 -21.55
C SER A 555 10.63 -46.42 -22.45
N GLY A 556 9.43 -46.00 -22.08
CA GLY A 556 8.31 -45.80 -23.00
C GLY A 556 8.42 -44.41 -23.64
N ALA A 557 8.51 -44.35 -24.97
CA ALA A 557 8.59 -43.11 -25.73
C ALA A 557 7.36 -42.20 -25.49
N ILE A 558 7.61 -40.91 -25.22
CA ILE A 558 6.59 -39.86 -25.16
C ILE A 558 6.48 -39.24 -26.58
N PRO A 559 5.28 -39.09 -27.16
CA PRO A 559 5.10 -38.46 -28.48
C PRO A 559 5.24 -36.93 -28.40
N PRO A 560 5.51 -36.25 -29.53
CA PRO A 560 5.72 -34.80 -29.52
C PRO A 560 4.44 -34.05 -29.14
N VAL A 561 4.60 -33.05 -28.27
CA VAL A 561 3.54 -32.10 -27.90
C VAL A 561 3.29 -31.18 -29.11
N SER A 562 2.05 -31.16 -29.60
CA SER A 562 1.58 -30.22 -30.61
C SER A 562 1.33 -28.85 -29.99
N GLU A 563 1.79 -27.80 -30.67
CA GLU A 563 1.32 -26.43 -30.49
C GLU A 563 -0.15 -26.33 -30.91
N ASP A 564 -1.07 -26.36 -29.95
CA ASP A 564 -2.40 -25.76 -30.05
C ASP A 564 -3.03 -25.76 -28.65
N ASP A 565 -3.08 -24.59 -28.03
CA ASP A 565 -4.08 -24.18 -27.03
C ASP A 565 -3.87 -22.69 -26.73
N ALA A 566 -4.12 -21.87 -27.75
CA ALA A 566 -4.45 -20.47 -27.59
C ALA A 566 -5.98 -20.34 -27.71
N GLU A 567 -6.57 -19.67 -26.72
CA GLU A 567 -7.91 -19.09 -26.74
C GLU A 567 -9.12 -20.04 -26.72
N THR A 568 -9.89 -19.98 -25.63
CA THR A 568 -11.32 -19.60 -25.70
C THR A 568 -11.88 -19.30 -24.31
N THR A 569 -12.07 -18.02 -24.02
CA THR A 569 -13.02 -17.51 -23.02
C THR A 569 -14.32 -17.20 -23.76
N PRO A 570 -15.52 -17.65 -23.33
CA PRO A 570 -16.76 -17.16 -23.92
C PRO A 570 -17.14 -15.83 -23.28
N ALA A 571 -16.97 -14.74 -24.04
CA ALA A 571 -17.60 -13.46 -23.76
C ALA A 571 -19.08 -13.52 -24.21
N LEU A 572 -20.00 -13.32 -23.26
CA LEU A 572 -21.42 -13.07 -23.52
C LEU A 572 -21.58 -11.67 -24.11
N ALA A 573 -21.91 -11.62 -25.40
CA ALA A 573 -22.27 -10.42 -26.12
C ALA A 573 -23.72 -10.00 -25.79
N ALA A 574 -23.88 -8.74 -25.36
CA ALA A 574 -25.15 -8.05 -25.39
C ALA A 574 -25.50 -7.70 -26.84
N ALA A 575 -26.68 -8.13 -27.27
CA ALA A 575 -27.26 -7.81 -28.56
C ALA A 575 -28.10 -6.54 -28.44
N GLU A 576 -27.87 -5.57 -29.34
CA GLU A 576 -28.90 -4.66 -29.80
C GLU A 576 -28.46 -4.05 -31.15
N ARG A 577 -29.27 -4.28 -32.21
CA ARG A 577 -29.88 -3.20 -33.03
C ARG A 577 -30.72 -3.72 -34.21
N ASN A 578 -31.98 -3.28 -34.17
CA ASN A 578 -32.86 -2.73 -35.21
C ASN A 578 -33.44 -3.52 -36.41
N ASP A 579 -34.71 -3.17 -36.64
CA ASP A 579 -35.53 -3.14 -37.87
C ASP A 579 -36.12 -4.44 -38.44
N ARG A 580 -37.32 -4.81 -37.97
CA ARG A 580 -38.60 -4.65 -38.69
C ARG A 580 -39.80 -5.14 -37.88
#